data_AF-A0A4R8MRJ1-F1
#
_entry.id   AF-A0A4R8MRJ1-F1
#
_cell.length_a   1.000
_cell.length_b   1.000
_cell.length_c   1.000
_cell.angle_alpha   90.00
_cell.angle_beta   90.00
_cell.angle_gamma   90.00
#
_symmetry.space_group_name_H-M   'P 1'
#
loop_
_entity.id
_entity.type
_entity.pdbx_description
1 polymer ?
#
loop_
_entity_poly.entity_id
_entity_poly.type
_entity_poly.pdbx_seq_one_letter_code
_entity_poly.pdbx_strand_id
1 'polypeptide(L)'
;MKKIRIGVIAAAGKGTRAYPRTSFIPKPLFVIEGKSILHRNVELMVKTFGIEKVYVLVGHLKEQIIAEIEHIRSIIPKVVIEPVAWTEKGLASDVASLEKTIHEPFLTILGDEFYYRTDHDIFLKVLKKHPNMAASIGIVKTSLLSRIRKNYSVVLENDKILNLVEKPENPPNELLGLGSYFFTPEYFEFFKKTPASQKSGVIEITDVIDKMAKESKGGVYATMLSCEYFNINSMQDYYHAVYEVRNDLFHKFKTSLVIPTNNNERSITDVIVDFKDKFNEIIVIDNESTDETLALSKKEKVKTYTFPGDGDPTRLGEQVRRGIEYATGDIIVVVSPDGSFRSKDFPKLLEYMKDSDMVIGTRTTRQMIEQGSNLKPLYRLVNLLMGKLVEVFWWGQEPRFTDVDCQFFSVWRESYERVKPQLVVEDRKFIVELMIDIVRSHMRCIEIPVSYFKPVGQVEYRLRDMISDSIHIMKLILSKKFYLGEDRDGE
;
A
#
# COMPACT_ATOMS: atom_id res chain seq x y z
N MET A 1 -3.53 38.55 12.51
CA MET A 1 -4.10 37.22 12.19
C MET A 1 -4.04 36.37 13.45
N LYS A 2 -5.12 35.70 13.83
CA LYS A 2 -5.00 34.62 14.84
C LYS A 2 -4.19 33.50 14.20
N LYS A 3 -3.02 33.19 14.76
CA LYS A 3 -2.20 32.04 14.35
C LYS A 3 -2.99 30.76 14.66
N ILE A 4 -3.03 29.82 13.74
CA ILE A 4 -3.68 28.53 13.94
C ILE A 4 -2.68 27.63 14.65
N ARG A 5 -2.91 27.34 15.94
CA ARG A 5 -1.97 26.55 16.74
C ARG A 5 -2.45 25.12 16.98
N ILE A 6 -3.75 24.86 16.78
CA ILE A 6 -4.40 23.59 17.10
C ILE A 6 -4.85 22.88 15.82
N GLY A 7 -4.48 21.61 15.70
CA GLY A 7 -4.98 20.65 14.73
C GLY A 7 -5.80 19.55 15.40
N VAL A 8 -6.75 18.96 14.67
CA VAL A 8 -7.54 17.81 15.09
C VAL A 8 -7.56 16.78 13.96
N ILE A 9 -7.19 15.53 14.23
CA ILE A 9 -7.24 14.44 13.25
C ILE A 9 -8.23 13.39 13.71
N ALA A 10 -9.23 13.08 12.88
CA ALA A 10 -10.24 12.07 13.18
C ALA A 10 -9.79 10.67 12.74
N ALA A 11 -9.21 9.88 13.64
CA ALA A 11 -8.63 8.56 13.36
C ALA A 11 -9.39 7.38 14.00
N ALA A 12 -10.63 7.60 14.46
CA ALA A 12 -11.33 6.67 15.35
C ALA A 12 -12.21 5.60 14.68
N GLY A 13 -12.46 5.70 13.37
CA GLY A 13 -13.45 4.88 12.67
C GLY A 13 -13.07 3.40 12.53
N LYS A 14 -14.07 2.50 12.66
CA LYS A 14 -13.92 1.03 12.50
C LYS A 14 -13.55 0.57 11.08
N GLY A 15 -13.70 1.42 10.07
CA GLY A 15 -13.25 1.15 8.71
C GLY A 15 -13.93 -0.03 7.98
N THR A 16 -15.15 -0.43 8.37
CA THR A 16 -15.84 -1.66 7.93
C THR A 16 -15.90 -1.92 6.42
N ARG A 17 -15.78 -0.89 5.57
CA ARG A 17 -15.79 -0.98 4.10
C ARG A 17 -14.46 -1.40 3.46
N ALA A 18 -13.35 -1.38 4.20
CA ALA A 18 -12.03 -1.87 3.76
C ALA A 18 -11.65 -3.20 4.46
N TYR A 19 -12.67 -3.95 4.87
CA TYR A 19 -12.53 -5.32 5.38
C TYR A 19 -11.92 -6.24 4.30
N PRO A 20 -11.07 -7.22 4.67
CA PRO A 20 -10.66 -7.57 6.03
C PRO A 20 -9.42 -6.83 6.54
N ARG A 21 -8.71 -6.04 5.74
CA ARG A 21 -7.47 -5.38 6.17
C ARG A 21 -7.70 -4.44 7.37
N THR A 22 -8.85 -3.76 7.43
CA THR A 22 -9.21 -2.89 8.57
C THR A 22 -9.55 -3.63 9.86
N SER A 23 -9.69 -4.95 9.83
CA SER A 23 -9.74 -5.76 11.05
C SER A 23 -8.39 -5.78 11.77
N PHE A 24 -7.29 -5.53 11.04
CA PHE A 24 -5.93 -5.65 11.53
C PHE A 24 -5.18 -4.32 11.54
N ILE A 25 -5.47 -3.39 10.62
CA ILE A 25 -4.77 -2.11 10.47
C ILE A 25 -5.80 -0.97 10.31
N PRO A 26 -5.83 0.03 11.20
CA PRO A 26 -6.61 1.25 11.00
C PRO A 26 -6.27 1.96 9.69
N LYS A 27 -7.28 2.51 9.00
CA LYS A 27 -7.06 3.26 7.76
C LYS A 27 -6.02 4.39 7.86
N PRO A 28 -5.96 5.18 8.95
CA PRO A 28 -4.94 6.22 9.09
C PRO A 28 -3.51 5.69 9.09
N LEU A 29 -3.31 4.40 9.37
CA LEU A 29 -2.00 3.73 9.38
C LEU A 29 -1.64 3.09 8.04
N PHE A 30 -2.46 3.23 7.00
CA PHE A 30 -2.08 2.80 5.67
C PHE A 30 -0.86 3.60 5.21
N VAL A 31 0.17 2.89 4.75
CA VAL A 31 1.48 3.45 4.41
C VAL A 31 1.58 3.65 2.91
N ILE A 32 1.93 4.86 2.49
CA ILE A 32 2.23 5.16 1.09
C ILE A 32 3.65 5.75 1.09
N GLU A 33 4.59 5.08 0.40
CA GLU A 33 6.00 5.48 0.30
C GLU A 33 6.63 5.86 1.66
N GLY A 34 6.64 4.89 2.59
CA GLY A 34 7.31 5.00 3.89
C GLY A 34 6.62 5.89 4.94
N LYS A 35 5.44 6.47 4.65
CA LYS A 35 4.69 7.28 5.62
C LYS A 35 3.22 6.87 5.70
N SER A 36 2.71 6.75 6.92
CA SER A 36 1.28 6.58 7.17
C SER A 36 0.47 7.83 6.74
N ILE A 37 -0.83 7.66 6.48
CA ILE A 37 -1.74 8.78 6.23
C ILE A 37 -1.75 9.73 7.44
N LEU A 38 -1.75 9.19 8.67
CA LEU A 38 -1.67 9.97 9.90
C LEU A 38 -0.41 10.84 9.95
N HIS A 39 0.76 10.27 9.69
CA HIS A 39 2.02 11.01 9.63
C HIS A 39 1.93 12.12 8.59
N ARG A 40 1.46 11.83 7.37
CA ARG A 40 1.32 12.82 6.29
C ARG A 40 0.39 13.97 6.67
N ASN A 41 -0.72 13.68 7.35
CA ASN A 41 -1.66 14.69 7.81
C ASN A 41 -1.07 15.55 8.95
N VAL A 42 -0.33 14.97 9.90
CA VAL A 42 0.40 15.75 10.93
C VAL A 42 1.48 16.61 10.28
N GLU A 43 2.26 16.06 9.34
CA GLU A 43 3.30 16.79 8.62
C GLU A 43 2.71 17.97 7.84
N LEU A 44 1.57 17.77 7.16
CA LEU A 44 0.82 18.82 6.48
C LEU A 44 0.39 19.92 7.45
N MET A 45 -0.21 19.56 8.59
CA MET A 45 -0.62 20.52 9.62
C MET A 45 0.56 21.36 10.13
N VAL A 46 1.67 20.72 10.48
CA VAL A 46 2.83 21.38 11.06
C VAL A 46 3.55 22.24 10.02
N LYS A 47 3.86 21.70 8.84
CA LYS A 47 4.64 22.41 7.82
C LYS A 47 3.87 23.56 7.18
N THR A 48 2.58 23.38 6.91
CA THR A 48 1.78 24.38 6.19
C THR A 48 1.22 25.46 7.11
N PHE A 49 0.76 25.09 8.31
CA PHE A 49 0.06 26.00 9.21
C PHE A 49 0.88 26.43 10.44
N GLY A 50 2.00 25.75 10.71
CA GLY A 50 2.77 25.98 11.93
C GLY A 50 2.00 25.53 13.19
N ILE A 51 1.18 24.49 13.07
CA ILE A 51 0.43 23.89 14.18
C ILE A 51 1.41 23.36 15.23
N GLU A 52 1.14 23.70 16.49
CA GLU A 52 1.97 23.38 17.65
C GLU A 52 1.40 22.20 18.45
N LYS A 53 0.08 22.00 18.37
CA LYS A 53 -0.63 20.93 19.08
C LYS A 53 -1.64 20.23 18.17
N VAL A 54 -1.61 18.90 18.12
CA VAL A 54 -2.54 18.08 17.35
C VAL A 54 -3.28 17.12 18.28
N TYR A 55 -4.61 17.16 18.28
CA TYR A 55 -5.44 16.15 18.92
C TYR A 55 -5.75 15.04 17.91
N VAL A 56 -5.48 13.79 18.27
CA VAL A 56 -5.79 12.63 17.41
C VAL A 56 -6.92 11.84 18.07
N LEU A 57 -8.09 11.81 17.45
CA LEU A 57 -9.24 11.06 17.95
C LEU A 57 -9.01 9.58 17.65
N VAL A 58 -8.85 8.76 18.69
CA VAL A 58 -8.49 7.33 18.61
C VAL A 58 -9.64 6.45 19.12
N GLY A 59 -9.91 5.36 18.40
CA GLY A 59 -11.02 4.45 18.69
C GLY A 59 -10.63 3.00 18.45
N HIS A 60 -11.10 2.43 17.34
CA HIS A 60 -10.76 1.05 16.93
C HIS A 60 -9.25 0.85 16.79
N LEU A 61 -8.70 -0.22 17.40
CA LEU A 61 -7.26 -0.55 17.43
C LEU A 61 -6.37 0.63 17.88
N LYS A 62 -6.82 1.38 18.90
CA LYS A 62 -6.15 2.58 19.42
C LYS A 62 -4.66 2.39 19.72
N GLU A 63 -4.26 1.20 20.17
CA GLU A 63 -2.89 0.88 20.54
C GLU A 63 -1.94 1.06 19.35
N GLN A 64 -2.37 0.68 18.14
CA GLN A 64 -1.58 0.87 16.93
C GLN A 64 -1.48 2.34 16.53
N ILE A 65 -2.56 3.12 16.69
CA ILE A 65 -2.54 4.56 16.45
C ILE A 65 -1.58 5.25 17.43
N ILE A 66 -1.60 4.85 18.71
CA ILE A 66 -0.71 5.39 19.74
C ILE A 66 0.75 5.07 19.41
N ALA A 67 1.06 3.84 18.98
CA ALA A 67 2.40 3.48 18.54
C ALA A 67 2.89 4.37 17.37
N GLU A 68 2.03 4.62 16.39
CA GLU A 68 2.35 5.55 15.29
C GLU A 68 2.52 7.00 15.78
N ILE A 69 1.74 7.45 16.76
CA ILE A 69 1.90 8.77 17.36
C ILE A 69 3.29 8.91 18.01
N GLU A 70 3.75 7.90 18.76
CA GLU A 70 5.10 7.91 19.34
C GLU A 70 6.18 7.94 18.25
N HIS A 71 6.00 7.17 17.17
CA HIS A 71 6.88 7.23 16.02
C HIS A 71 6.93 8.64 15.40
N ILE A 72 5.78 9.27 15.16
CA ILE A 72 5.70 10.63 14.61
C ILE A 72 6.37 11.64 15.55
N ARG A 73 6.17 11.53 16.88
CA ARG A 73 6.84 12.41 17.87
C ARG A 73 8.36 12.33 17.80
N SER A 74 8.92 11.15 17.51
CA SER A 74 10.37 10.99 17.32
C SER A 74 10.91 11.73 16.09
N ILE A 75 10.08 11.88 15.04
CA ILE A 75 10.44 12.53 13.77
C ILE A 75 10.14 14.04 13.81
N ILE A 76 9.05 14.45 14.47
CA ILE A 76 8.56 15.83 14.55
C ILE A 76 8.47 16.25 16.03
N PRO A 77 9.59 16.41 16.75
CA PRO A 77 9.58 16.61 18.21
C PRO A 77 8.99 17.95 18.66
N LYS A 78 8.78 18.90 17.73
CA LYS A 78 8.23 20.24 18.04
C LYS A 78 6.71 20.27 18.17
N VAL A 79 5.99 19.24 17.71
CA VAL A 79 4.53 19.19 17.79
C VAL A 79 4.10 18.33 18.98
N VAL A 80 3.17 18.85 19.77
CA VAL A 80 2.53 18.08 20.84
C VAL A 80 1.36 17.31 20.24
N ILE A 81 1.41 15.99 20.25
CA ILE A 81 0.33 15.14 19.72
C ILE A 81 -0.38 14.48 20.90
N GLU A 82 -1.69 14.69 21.08
CA GLU A 82 -2.47 14.13 22.18
C GLU A 82 -3.56 13.18 21.66
N PRO A 83 -3.54 11.88 22.00
CA PRO A 83 -4.62 10.97 21.66
C PRO A 83 -5.86 11.27 22.53
N VAL A 84 -7.04 11.25 21.92
CA VAL A 84 -8.32 11.57 22.55
C VAL A 84 -9.31 10.45 22.26
N ALA A 85 -10.03 9.99 23.29
CA ALA A 85 -10.92 8.84 23.16
C ALA A 85 -12.11 9.11 22.23
N TRP A 86 -12.44 8.12 21.41
CA TRP A 86 -13.62 8.12 20.55
C TRP A 86 -14.92 8.19 21.36
N THR A 87 -15.88 9.01 20.93
CA THR A 87 -17.18 9.13 21.61
C THR A 87 -18.19 8.05 21.20
N GLU A 88 -17.89 7.30 20.12
CA GLU A 88 -18.78 6.34 19.47
C GLU A 88 -20.08 6.94 18.89
N LYS A 89 -20.23 8.28 18.94
CA LYS A 89 -21.44 9.02 18.52
C LYS A 89 -21.25 9.80 17.22
N GLY A 90 -20.29 9.36 16.41
CA GLY A 90 -19.98 9.96 15.10
C GLY A 90 -18.94 11.08 15.16
N LEU A 91 -18.44 11.42 13.97
CA LEU A 91 -17.35 12.39 13.77
C LEU A 91 -17.64 13.76 14.40
N ALA A 92 -18.86 14.26 14.28
CA ALA A 92 -19.20 15.58 14.81
C ALA A 92 -19.08 15.61 16.35
N SER A 93 -19.54 14.53 17.01
CA SER A 93 -19.43 14.34 18.46
C SER A 93 -17.97 14.19 18.90
N ASP A 94 -17.14 13.51 18.10
CA ASP A 94 -15.72 13.34 18.39
C ASP A 94 -14.98 14.68 18.42
N VAL A 95 -15.22 15.53 17.41
CA VAL A 95 -14.69 16.90 17.42
C VAL A 95 -15.28 17.70 18.58
N ALA A 96 -16.58 17.59 18.85
CA ALA A 96 -17.25 18.33 19.92
C ALA A 96 -16.78 17.95 21.33
N SER A 97 -16.25 16.73 21.52
CA SER A 97 -15.67 16.29 22.80
C SER A 97 -14.52 17.18 23.30
N LEU A 98 -13.89 17.93 22.38
CA LEU A 98 -12.79 18.84 22.65
C LEU A 98 -13.23 20.22 23.15
N GLU A 99 -14.53 20.47 23.34
CA GLU A 99 -15.07 21.78 23.77
C GLU A 99 -14.38 22.34 25.02
N LYS A 100 -14.07 21.48 26.00
CA LYS A 100 -13.43 21.88 27.26
C LYS A 100 -11.94 22.23 27.10
N THR A 101 -11.36 21.91 25.94
CA THR A 101 -9.92 21.97 25.72
C THR A 101 -9.55 22.99 24.64
N ILE A 102 -10.40 23.16 23.62
CA ILE A 102 -10.15 24.05 22.49
C ILE A 102 -11.01 25.31 22.63
N HIS A 103 -10.36 26.46 22.80
CA HIS A 103 -11.00 27.77 22.92
C HIS A 103 -10.54 28.77 21.84
N GLU A 104 -9.78 28.30 20.85
CA GLU A 104 -9.28 29.07 19.72
C GLU A 104 -9.58 28.35 18.39
N PRO A 105 -9.43 29.02 17.23
CA PRO A 105 -9.65 28.37 15.95
C PRO A 105 -8.71 27.20 15.72
N PHE A 106 -9.22 26.15 15.07
CA PHE A 106 -8.51 24.89 14.88
C PHE A 106 -8.78 24.30 13.49
N LEU A 107 -7.83 23.51 13.00
CA LEU A 107 -7.93 22.80 11.72
C LEU A 107 -8.22 21.31 11.96
N THR A 108 -9.32 20.81 11.42
CA THR A 108 -9.67 19.40 11.45
C THR A 108 -9.37 18.74 10.11
N ILE A 109 -8.70 17.58 10.12
CA ILE A 109 -8.50 16.72 8.94
C ILE A 109 -9.00 15.31 9.26
N LEU A 110 -9.73 14.67 8.34
CA LEU A 110 -10.14 13.28 8.49
C LEU A 110 -8.96 12.33 8.32
N GLY A 111 -8.84 11.34 9.20
CA GLY A 111 -7.71 10.42 9.25
C GLY A 111 -7.66 9.41 8.11
N ASP A 112 -8.75 9.22 7.36
CA ASP A 112 -8.83 8.37 6.18
C ASP A 112 -8.71 9.13 4.86
N GLU A 113 -8.45 10.44 4.92
CA GLU A 113 -8.20 11.26 3.74
C GLU A 113 -6.72 11.48 3.51
N PHE A 114 -6.31 11.24 2.27
CA PHE A 114 -4.97 11.45 1.79
C PHE A 114 -4.97 12.52 0.70
N TYR A 115 -4.07 13.49 0.86
CA TYR A 115 -3.91 14.62 -0.05
C TYR A 115 -2.50 14.60 -0.63
N TYR A 116 -2.41 14.45 -1.95
CA TYR A 116 -1.14 14.52 -2.69
C TYR A 116 -1.06 15.83 -3.48
N ARG A 117 0.14 16.42 -3.56
CA ARG A 117 0.42 17.71 -4.22
C ARG A 117 -0.63 18.79 -3.92
N THR A 118 -0.80 19.07 -2.64
CA THR A 118 -1.90 19.91 -2.13
C THR A 118 -1.46 21.31 -1.72
N ASP A 119 -2.34 22.29 -1.89
CA ASP A 119 -2.16 23.71 -1.58
C ASP A 119 -3.01 24.17 -0.37
N HIS A 120 -3.01 23.37 0.70
CA HIS A 120 -3.76 23.67 1.93
C HIS A 120 -3.43 25.05 2.55
N ASP A 121 -2.33 25.71 2.18
CA ASP A 121 -2.06 27.09 2.62
C ASP A 121 -3.14 28.09 2.19
N ILE A 122 -3.96 27.77 1.18
CA ILE A 122 -5.08 28.63 0.76
C ILE A 122 -6.07 28.90 1.89
N PHE A 123 -6.23 28.00 2.86
CA PHE A 123 -7.02 28.26 4.07
C PHE A 123 -6.57 29.53 4.81
N LEU A 124 -5.26 29.82 4.82
CA LEU A 124 -4.72 31.04 5.43
C LEU A 124 -5.13 32.30 4.66
N LYS A 125 -5.31 32.21 3.33
CA LYS A 125 -5.79 33.30 2.48
C LYS A 125 -7.27 33.57 2.74
N VAL A 126 -8.08 32.51 2.86
CA VAL A 126 -9.51 32.61 3.20
C VAL A 126 -9.68 33.23 4.60
N LEU A 127 -8.90 32.79 5.59
CA LEU A 127 -8.89 33.38 6.93
C LEU A 127 -8.54 34.88 6.93
N LYS A 128 -7.60 35.31 6.07
CA LYS A 128 -7.27 36.73 5.90
C LYS A 128 -8.43 37.52 5.29
N LYS A 129 -9.11 36.93 4.30
CA LYS A 129 -10.24 37.55 3.59
C LYS A 129 -11.47 37.68 4.49
N HIS A 130 -11.74 36.66 5.31
CA HIS A 130 -12.93 36.55 6.15
C HIS A 130 -12.55 36.33 7.63
N PRO A 131 -12.01 37.35 8.32
CA PRO A 131 -11.47 37.19 9.68
C PRO A 131 -12.52 36.84 10.74
N ASN A 132 -13.80 37.08 10.45
CA ASN A 132 -14.93 36.83 11.35
C ASN A 132 -15.75 35.59 10.96
N MET A 133 -15.27 34.76 10.02
CA MET A 133 -16.00 33.56 9.61
C MET A 133 -16.13 32.56 10.77
N ALA A 134 -17.23 31.80 10.80
CA ALA A 134 -17.40 30.72 11.76
C ALA A 134 -16.65 29.46 11.36
N ALA A 135 -16.54 29.20 10.05
CA ALA A 135 -15.77 28.09 9.52
C ALA A 135 -15.32 28.33 8.07
N SER A 136 -14.33 27.54 7.63
CA SER A 136 -14.02 27.35 6.23
C SER A 136 -13.86 25.88 5.88
N ILE A 137 -14.34 25.47 4.70
CA ILE A 137 -14.43 24.07 4.28
C ILE A 137 -13.61 23.87 3.01
N GLY A 138 -12.71 22.89 3.01
CA GLY A 138 -11.93 22.52 1.83
C GLY A 138 -12.83 21.89 0.77
N ILE A 139 -12.71 22.35 -0.46
CA ILE A 139 -13.45 21.80 -1.60
C ILE A 139 -12.52 21.63 -2.81
N VAL A 140 -12.86 20.71 -3.70
CA VAL A 140 -12.21 20.55 -5.00
C VAL A 140 -13.26 20.45 -6.10
N LYS A 141 -12.95 20.96 -7.29
CA LYS A 141 -13.77 20.73 -8.48
C LYS A 141 -13.47 19.35 -9.06
N THR A 142 -14.49 18.55 -9.34
CA THR A 142 -14.32 17.24 -9.97
C THR A 142 -15.40 16.97 -11.01
N SER A 143 -14.99 16.43 -12.16
CA SER A 143 -15.91 15.91 -13.18
C SER A 143 -16.48 14.53 -12.81
N LEU A 144 -15.91 13.86 -11.81
CA LEU A 144 -16.34 12.53 -11.37
C LEU A 144 -17.45 12.64 -10.31
N LEU A 145 -18.69 12.82 -10.76
CA LEU A 145 -19.86 12.92 -9.88
C LEU A 145 -20.03 11.73 -8.92
N SER A 146 -19.52 10.54 -9.27
CA SER A 146 -19.50 9.36 -8.38
C SER A 146 -18.72 9.59 -7.09
N ARG A 147 -17.69 10.46 -7.09
CA ARG A 147 -16.95 10.85 -5.88
C ARG A 147 -17.81 11.71 -4.97
N ILE A 148 -18.62 12.61 -5.53
CA ILE A 148 -19.53 13.49 -4.79
C ILE A 148 -20.65 12.65 -4.13
N ARG A 149 -21.22 11.68 -4.86
CA ARG A 149 -22.27 10.77 -4.32
C ARG A 149 -21.82 9.98 -3.10
N LYS A 150 -20.51 9.71 -2.96
CA LYS A 150 -19.93 9.00 -1.80
C LYS A 150 -19.54 9.92 -0.65
N ASN A 151 -19.48 11.23 -0.89
CA ASN A 151 -19.07 12.26 0.07
C ASN A 151 -20.19 13.31 0.19
N TYR A 152 -19.88 14.60 0.12
CA TYR A 152 -20.86 15.67 0.16
C TYR A 152 -20.52 16.75 -0.88
N SER A 153 -21.51 17.55 -1.24
CA SER A 153 -21.38 18.70 -2.14
C SER A 153 -21.72 19.99 -1.40
N VAL A 154 -21.25 21.12 -1.93
CA VAL A 154 -21.52 22.45 -1.38
C VAL A 154 -22.19 23.32 -2.45
N VAL A 155 -23.15 24.13 -2.06
CA VAL A 155 -23.72 25.18 -2.92
C VAL A 155 -23.18 26.52 -2.44
N LEU A 156 -22.66 27.30 -3.39
CA LEU A 156 -21.95 28.53 -3.10
C LEU A 156 -22.67 29.76 -3.66
N GLU A 157 -22.57 30.87 -2.92
CA GLU A 157 -22.73 32.23 -3.43
C GLU A 157 -21.37 32.92 -3.34
N ASN A 158 -20.71 33.13 -4.48
CA ASN A 158 -19.29 33.48 -4.54
C ASN A 158 -18.43 32.44 -3.80
N ASP A 159 -17.82 32.80 -2.67
CA ASP A 159 -17.05 31.91 -1.81
C ASP A 159 -17.79 31.56 -0.50
N LYS A 160 -18.99 32.07 -0.27
CA LYS A 160 -19.80 31.75 0.90
C LYS A 160 -20.62 30.48 0.62
N ILE A 161 -20.65 29.57 1.58
CA ILE A 161 -21.45 28.35 1.51
C ILE A 161 -22.88 28.67 1.94
N LEU A 162 -23.86 28.33 1.10
CA LEU A 162 -25.29 28.49 1.39
C LEU A 162 -25.89 27.24 2.03
N ASN A 163 -25.53 26.07 1.50
CA ASN A 163 -25.98 24.79 2.02
C ASN A 163 -24.99 23.68 1.65
N LEU A 164 -24.99 22.62 2.47
CA LEU A 164 -24.26 21.38 2.21
C LEU A 164 -25.27 20.27 1.92
N VAL A 165 -24.89 19.37 1.01
CA VAL A 165 -25.71 18.21 0.67
C VAL A 165 -24.87 16.96 0.84
N GLU A 166 -25.16 16.17 1.87
CA GLU A 166 -24.48 14.91 2.13
C GLU A 166 -24.99 13.79 1.23
N LYS A 167 -24.05 13.06 0.62
CA LYS A 167 -24.26 11.88 -0.24
C LYS A 167 -25.43 12.07 -1.20
N PRO A 168 -25.42 13.14 -2.02
CA PRO A 168 -26.53 13.41 -2.92
C PRO A 168 -26.60 12.33 -3.99
N GLU A 169 -27.77 11.74 -4.23
CA GLU A 169 -27.97 10.84 -5.38
C GLU A 169 -27.75 11.59 -6.71
N ASN A 170 -28.26 12.83 -6.77
CA ASN A 170 -28.07 13.77 -7.88
C ASN A 170 -27.29 14.99 -7.38
N PRO A 171 -25.95 15.02 -7.56
CA PRO A 171 -25.12 16.15 -7.14
C PRO A 171 -25.62 17.47 -7.77
N PRO A 172 -25.75 18.55 -6.97
CA PRO A 172 -26.22 19.84 -7.49
C PRO A 172 -25.19 20.56 -8.36
N ASN A 173 -23.90 20.20 -8.23
CA ASN A 173 -22.79 20.77 -8.98
C ASN A 173 -21.55 19.84 -8.91
N GLU A 174 -20.44 20.31 -9.50
CA GLU A 174 -19.15 19.61 -9.58
C GLU A 174 -18.20 19.90 -8.38
N LEU A 175 -18.73 20.46 -7.28
CA LEU A 175 -17.94 20.78 -6.09
C LEU A 175 -18.02 19.63 -5.09
N LEU A 176 -16.89 18.98 -4.89
CA LEU A 176 -16.69 17.92 -3.91
C LEU A 176 -16.17 18.53 -2.61
N GLY A 177 -16.89 18.27 -1.52
CA GLY A 177 -16.44 18.58 -0.18
C GLY A 177 -15.35 17.63 0.32
N LEU A 178 -14.35 18.19 0.99
CA LEU A 178 -13.22 17.47 1.56
C LEU A 178 -13.34 17.44 3.09
N GLY A 179 -12.68 16.50 3.75
CA GLY A 179 -12.60 16.39 5.20
C GLY A 179 -11.55 17.31 5.84
N SER A 180 -11.17 18.39 5.16
CA SER A 180 -10.36 19.47 5.71
C SER A 180 -11.26 20.63 6.11
N TYR A 181 -11.32 20.91 7.40
CA TYR A 181 -12.21 21.92 7.97
C TYR A 181 -11.42 22.89 8.85
N PHE A 182 -11.58 24.18 8.63
CA PHE A 182 -11.16 25.19 9.58
C PHE A 182 -12.37 25.61 10.41
N PHE A 183 -12.32 25.41 11.73
CA PHE A 183 -13.41 25.77 12.64
C PHE A 183 -12.98 26.85 13.62
N THR A 184 -13.92 27.72 13.98
CA THR A 184 -13.83 28.54 15.19
C THR A 184 -14.53 27.83 16.36
N PRO A 185 -14.35 28.28 17.60
CA PRO A 185 -15.09 27.74 18.75
C PRO A 185 -16.63 27.81 18.62
N GLU A 186 -17.18 28.60 17.68
CA GLU A 186 -18.62 28.57 17.36
C GLU A 186 -19.10 27.16 16.97
N TYR A 187 -18.22 26.30 16.44
CA TYR A 187 -18.53 24.91 16.13
C TYR A 187 -19.21 24.18 17.30
N PHE A 188 -18.72 24.36 18.53
CA PHE A 188 -19.24 23.65 19.71
C PHE A 188 -20.68 24.08 20.06
N GLU A 189 -20.97 25.37 19.93
CA GLU A 189 -22.31 25.94 20.08
C GLU A 189 -23.28 25.40 19.01
N PHE A 190 -22.83 25.33 17.76
CA PHE A 190 -23.64 24.84 16.65
C PHE A 190 -23.87 23.33 16.73
N PHE A 191 -22.89 22.55 17.17
CA PHE A 191 -23.05 21.12 17.42
C PHE A 191 -24.19 20.87 18.42
N LYS A 192 -24.24 21.59 19.55
CA LYS A 192 -25.29 21.46 20.57
C LYS A 192 -26.70 21.78 20.05
N LYS A 193 -26.80 22.68 19.07
CA LYS A 193 -28.07 23.10 18.46
C LYS A 193 -28.49 22.21 17.28
N THR A 194 -27.60 21.33 16.81
CA THR A 194 -27.86 20.48 15.65
C THR A 194 -28.54 19.19 16.09
N PRO A 195 -29.74 18.87 15.60
CA PRO A 195 -30.41 17.62 15.92
C PRO A 195 -29.68 16.44 15.27
N ALA A 196 -29.88 15.24 15.82
CA ALA A 196 -29.36 14.03 15.19
C ALA A 196 -30.06 13.78 13.84
N SER A 197 -29.32 13.27 12.86
CA SER A 197 -29.84 12.93 11.55
C SER A 197 -30.89 11.81 11.68
N GLN A 198 -32.02 11.99 11.00
CA GLN A 198 -33.08 10.96 10.94
C GLN A 198 -32.59 9.68 10.24
N LYS A 199 -31.57 9.78 9.38
CA LYS A 199 -31.04 8.64 8.62
C LYS A 199 -30.05 7.80 9.42
N SER A 200 -29.08 8.45 10.07
CA SER A 200 -27.98 7.76 10.75
C SER A 200 -28.15 7.65 12.27
N GLY A 201 -29.05 8.43 12.87
CA GLY A 201 -29.26 8.48 14.32
C GLY A 201 -28.15 9.20 15.09
N VAL A 202 -27.14 9.75 14.39
CA VAL A 202 -26.05 10.55 14.96
C VAL A 202 -26.07 11.97 14.37
N ILE A 203 -25.38 12.90 15.03
CA ILE A 203 -25.20 14.25 14.48
C ILE A 203 -24.08 14.15 13.43
N GLU A 204 -24.41 14.43 12.17
CA GLU A 204 -23.42 14.45 11.10
C GLU A 204 -22.67 15.79 11.08
N ILE A 205 -21.38 15.76 10.74
CA ILE A 205 -20.58 17.00 10.71
C ILE A 205 -21.08 17.96 9.63
N THR A 206 -21.58 17.41 8.53
CA THR A 206 -22.23 18.10 7.41
C THR A 206 -23.46 18.88 7.88
N ASP A 207 -24.30 18.29 8.73
CA ASP A 207 -25.48 18.95 9.31
C ASP A 207 -25.08 20.12 10.23
N VAL A 208 -24.00 19.95 11.02
CA VAL A 208 -23.46 21.03 11.86
C VAL A 208 -22.96 22.19 11.00
N ILE A 209 -22.17 21.89 9.95
CA ILE A 209 -21.63 22.90 9.04
C ILE A 209 -22.77 23.59 8.27
N ASP A 210 -23.80 22.86 7.84
CA ASP A 210 -24.96 23.42 7.14
C ASP A 210 -25.75 24.37 8.06
N LYS A 211 -25.93 24.00 9.32
CA LYS A 211 -26.52 24.90 10.32
C LYS A 211 -25.66 26.14 10.56
N MET A 212 -24.34 25.97 10.68
CA MET A 212 -23.39 27.10 10.77
C MET A 212 -23.52 28.02 9.56
N ALA A 213 -23.61 27.48 8.34
CA ALA A 213 -23.71 28.25 7.10
C ALA A 213 -24.97 29.13 7.07
N LYS A 214 -26.09 28.61 7.59
CA LYS A 214 -27.41 29.29 7.59
C LYS A 214 -27.59 30.28 8.73
N GLU A 215 -27.07 29.98 9.91
CA GLU A 215 -27.42 30.69 11.15
C GLU A 215 -26.25 31.50 11.75
N SER A 216 -25.00 31.25 11.34
CA SER A 216 -23.86 32.04 11.82
C SER A 216 -23.88 33.46 11.25
N LYS A 217 -23.57 34.44 12.13
CA LYS A 217 -23.32 35.82 11.71
C LYS A 217 -22.04 35.96 10.87
N GLY A 218 -21.03 35.16 11.17
CA GLY A 218 -19.74 35.14 10.48
C GLY A 218 -19.80 34.46 9.11
N GLY A 219 -20.71 33.50 8.97
CA GLY A 219 -20.86 32.67 7.78
C GLY A 219 -19.80 31.57 7.67
N VAL A 220 -19.99 30.69 6.69
CA VAL A 220 -19.07 29.60 6.35
C VAL A 220 -18.58 29.82 4.92
N TYR A 221 -17.27 29.65 4.67
CA TYR A 221 -16.68 29.93 3.36
C TYR A 221 -15.94 28.72 2.77
N ALA A 222 -16.02 28.56 1.47
CA ALA A 222 -15.28 27.53 0.75
C ALA A 222 -13.80 27.91 0.57
N THR A 223 -12.92 26.96 0.83
CA THR A 223 -11.52 26.99 0.44
C THR A 223 -11.36 26.07 -0.77
N MET A 224 -11.23 26.66 -1.96
CA MET A 224 -10.96 25.90 -3.19
C MET A 224 -9.50 25.43 -3.20
N LEU A 225 -9.29 24.12 -3.13
CA LEU A 225 -7.97 23.50 -3.16
C LEU A 225 -7.64 22.92 -4.54
N SER A 226 -6.36 22.92 -4.87
CA SER A 226 -5.76 22.13 -5.94
C SER A 226 -4.98 20.97 -5.32
N CYS A 227 -5.51 19.76 -5.45
CA CYS A 227 -4.85 18.56 -4.94
C CYS A 227 -5.33 17.29 -5.65
N GLU A 228 -4.50 16.25 -5.57
CA GLU A 228 -4.95 14.88 -5.79
C GLU A 228 -5.50 14.33 -4.49
N TYR A 229 -6.82 14.17 -4.48
CA TYR A 229 -7.58 13.75 -3.31
C TYR A 229 -7.99 12.29 -3.38
N PHE A 230 -7.67 11.56 -2.30
CA PHE A 230 -8.06 10.17 -2.10
C PHE A 230 -8.75 10.01 -0.74
N ASN A 231 -10.03 9.65 -0.75
CA ASN A 231 -10.74 9.20 0.44
C ASN A 231 -10.66 7.67 0.52
N ILE A 232 -9.89 7.16 1.48
CA ILE A 232 -9.60 5.74 1.62
C ILE A 232 -10.79 5.03 2.26
N ASN A 233 -11.81 4.74 1.45
CA ASN A 233 -12.99 4.00 1.88
C ASN A 233 -12.82 2.49 1.76
N SER A 234 -12.08 2.05 0.75
CA SER A 234 -11.85 0.67 0.35
C SER A 234 -10.36 0.40 0.07
N MET A 235 -10.01 -0.88 -0.12
CA MET A 235 -8.65 -1.25 -0.55
C MET A 235 -8.34 -0.76 -1.97
N GLN A 236 -9.34 -0.68 -2.85
CA GLN A 236 -9.18 -0.15 -4.20
C GLN A 236 -8.82 1.34 -4.17
N ASP A 237 -9.40 2.12 -3.27
CA ASP A 237 -9.03 3.53 -3.09
C ASP A 237 -7.57 3.65 -2.61
N TYR A 238 -7.15 2.77 -1.69
CA TYR A 238 -5.76 2.71 -1.22
C TYR A 238 -4.78 2.33 -2.33
N TYR A 239 -5.04 1.26 -3.08
CA TYR A 239 -4.18 0.84 -4.19
C TYR A 239 -4.12 1.90 -5.30
N HIS A 240 -5.22 2.61 -5.55
CA HIS A 240 -5.21 3.74 -6.47
C HIS A 240 -4.34 4.89 -5.95
N ALA A 241 -4.41 5.23 -4.66
CA ALA A 241 -3.53 6.23 -4.06
C ALA A 241 -2.05 5.83 -4.13
N VAL A 242 -1.73 4.56 -3.82
CA VAL A 242 -0.38 4.00 -3.97
C VAL A 242 0.09 4.09 -5.42
N TYR A 243 -0.75 3.69 -6.37
CA TYR A 243 -0.48 3.76 -7.80
C TYR A 243 -0.14 5.19 -8.24
N GLU A 244 -0.96 6.18 -7.92
CA GLU A 244 -0.74 7.55 -8.39
C GLU A 244 0.59 8.13 -7.84
N VAL A 245 0.88 7.89 -6.55
CA VAL A 245 2.13 8.34 -5.93
C VAL A 245 3.33 7.61 -6.51
N ARG A 246 3.29 6.27 -6.61
CA ARG A 246 4.40 5.49 -7.15
C ARG A 246 4.62 5.75 -8.63
N ASN A 247 3.54 5.92 -9.41
CA ASN A 247 3.63 6.21 -10.84
C ASN A 247 4.34 7.55 -11.09
N ASP A 248 4.03 8.58 -10.29
CA ASP A 248 4.71 9.86 -10.33
C ASP A 248 6.20 9.74 -9.98
N LEU A 249 6.52 8.93 -8.97
CA LEU A 249 7.89 8.71 -8.49
C LEU A 249 8.64 7.63 -9.26
N PHE A 250 8.00 6.94 -10.21
CA PHE A 250 8.46 5.62 -10.68
C PHE A 250 9.86 5.66 -11.30
N HIS A 251 10.14 6.75 -12.03
CA HIS A 251 11.43 7.03 -12.67
C HIS A 251 12.61 7.19 -11.70
N LYS A 252 12.35 7.34 -10.40
CA LYS A 252 13.38 7.50 -9.35
C LYS A 252 13.83 6.16 -8.77
N PHE A 253 12.99 5.12 -8.88
CA PHE A 253 13.30 3.81 -8.32
C PHE A 253 14.28 3.04 -9.20
N LYS A 254 15.24 2.38 -8.56
CA LYS A 254 16.24 1.56 -9.23
C LYS A 254 15.84 0.10 -9.24
N THR A 255 16.22 -0.60 -10.31
CA THR A 255 15.92 -2.03 -10.49
C THR A 255 17.19 -2.86 -10.41
N SER A 256 17.14 -3.96 -9.65
CA SER A 256 18.20 -4.98 -9.59
C SER A 256 17.66 -6.31 -10.11
N LEU A 257 18.39 -6.94 -11.03
CA LEU A 257 18.12 -8.30 -11.48
C LEU A 257 18.99 -9.29 -10.71
N VAL A 258 18.38 -10.36 -10.24
CA VAL A 258 19.02 -11.49 -9.56
C VAL A 258 18.86 -12.73 -10.43
N ILE A 259 19.98 -13.37 -10.76
CA ILE A 259 20.04 -14.59 -11.56
C ILE A 259 20.73 -15.67 -10.71
N PRO A 260 19.97 -16.57 -10.05
CA PRO A 260 20.55 -17.73 -9.38
C PRO A 260 21.04 -18.73 -10.44
N THR A 261 22.26 -19.23 -10.33
CA THR A 261 22.86 -20.12 -11.34
C THR A 261 23.61 -21.30 -10.72
N ASN A 262 23.62 -22.42 -11.44
CA ASN A 262 24.39 -23.62 -11.16
C ASN A 262 24.56 -24.38 -12.48
N ASN A 263 25.78 -24.41 -13.03
CA ASN A 263 26.14 -25.07 -14.27
C ASN A 263 25.23 -24.70 -15.47
N ASN A 264 25.10 -23.40 -15.74
CA ASN A 264 24.26 -22.85 -16.83
C ASN A 264 25.09 -22.22 -17.97
N GLU A 265 26.27 -22.78 -18.32
CA GLU A 265 27.18 -22.19 -19.32
C GLU A 265 26.50 -21.92 -20.68
N ARG A 266 25.50 -22.73 -21.05
CA ARG A 266 24.82 -22.69 -22.34
C ARG A 266 23.74 -21.61 -22.46
N SER A 267 23.33 -21.00 -21.35
CA SER A 267 22.20 -20.05 -21.33
C SER A 267 22.50 -18.77 -20.57
N ILE A 268 23.45 -18.78 -19.63
CA ILE A 268 23.68 -17.63 -18.73
C ILE A 268 24.04 -16.36 -19.51
N THR A 269 24.84 -16.47 -20.56
CA THR A 269 25.23 -15.32 -21.42
C THR A 269 24.01 -14.70 -22.10
N ASP A 270 23.14 -15.53 -22.69
CA ASP A 270 21.95 -15.06 -23.39
C ASP A 270 20.97 -14.36 -22.42
N VAL A 271 20.80 -14.90 -21.21
CA VAL A 271 19.97 -14.28 -20.18
C VAL A 271 20.55 -12.93 -19.74
N ILE A 272 21.86 -12.85 -19.48
CA ILE A 272 22.49 -11.59 -19.09
C ILE A 272 22.34 -10.55 -20.20
N VAL A 273 22.64 -10.90 -21.45
CA VAL A 273 22.58 -9.98 -22.59
C VAL A 273 21.15 -9.48 -22.84
N ASP A 274 20.14 -10.36 -22.78
CA ASP A 274 18.74 -9.97 -22.98
C ASP A 274 18.25 -8.94 -21.94
N PHE A 275 18.75 -9.02 -20.71
CA PHE A 275 18.32 -8.15 -19.61
C PHE A 275 19.25 -6.94 -19.35
N LYS A 276 20.49 -6.94 -19.85
CA LYS A 276 21.57 -5.98 -19.53
C LYS A 276 21.14 -4.51 -19.54
N ASP A 277 20.47 -4.09 -20.60
CA ASP A 277 20.14 -2.67 -20.83
C ASP A 277 18.85 -2.21 -20.14
N LYS A 278 18.17 -3.11 -19.41
CA LYS A 278 16.87 -2.81 -18.76
C LYS A 278 16.98 -2.65 -17.24
N PHE A 279 18.13 -2.94 -16.67
CA PHE A 279 18.36 -2.94 -15.23
C PHE A 279 19.48 -2.00 -14.84
N ASN A 280 19.35 -1.38 -13.66
CA ASN A 280 20.44 -0.58 -13.11
C ASN A 280 21.59 -1.47 -12.58
N GLU A 281 21.25 -2.69 -12.17
CA GLU A 281 22.18 -3.65 -11.61
C GLU A 281 21.77 -5.08 -11.99
N ILE A 282 22.75 -5.92 -12.32
CA ILE A 282 22.58 -7.37 -12.49
C ILE A 282 23.53 -8.10 -11.56
N ILE A 283 22.98 -9.05 -10.81
CA ILE A 283 23.69 -9.90 -9.87
C ILE A 283 23.46 -11.36 -10.23
N VAL A 284 24.55 -12.08 -10.42
CA VAL A 284 24.57 -13.53 -10.60
C VAL A 284 24.96 -14.18 -9.27
N ILE A 285 24.12 -15.09 -8.77
CA ILE A 285 24.39 -15.86 -7.55
C ILE A 285 24.70 -17.29 -7.92
N ASP A 286 25.99 -17.60 -7.89
CA ASP A 286 26.53 -18.88 -8.28
C ASP A 286 26.59 -19.86 -7.09
N ASN A 287 26.09 -21.06 -7.32
CA ASN A 287 26.18 -22.19 -6.41
C ASN A 287 27.28 -23.13 -6.88
N GLU A 288 28.53 -22.68 -6.76
CA GLU A 288 29.75 -23.43 -7.08
C GLU A 288 29.69 -24.15 -8.43
N SER A 289 29.39 -23.40 -9.51
CA SER A 289 29.41 -23.98 -10.86
C SER A 289 30.80 -24.54 -11.19
N THR A 290 30.80 -25.74 -11.78
CA THR A 290 31.99 -26.47 -12.21
C THR A 290 32.31 -26.28 -13.69
N ASP A 291 31.40 -25.67 -14.44
CA ASP A 291 31.51 -25.35 -15.87
C ASP A 291 31.93 -23.87 -16.11
N GLU A 292 31.84 -23.42 -17.35
CA GLU A 292 32.25 -22.05 -17.73
C GLU A 292 31.27 -20.94 -17.29
N THR A 293 30.22 -21.26 -16.52
CA THR A 293 29.18 -20.29 -16.09
C THR A 293 29.77 -19.05 -15.43
N LEU A 294 30.71 -19.23 -14.49
CA LEU A 294 31.36 -18.13 -13.78
C LEU A 294 32.24 -17.28 -14.70
N ALA A 295 32.98 -17.91 -15.61
CA ALA A 295 33.84 -17.21 -16.55
C ALA A 295 33.01 -16.36 -17.53
N LEU A 296 31.91 -16.92 -18.04
CA LEU A 296 30.96 -16.24 -18.92
C LEU A 296 30.27 -15.06 -18.21
N SER A 297 29.83 -15.25 -16.96
CA SER A 297 29.23 -14.17 -16.15
C SER A 297 30.21 -13.01 -15.95
N LYS A 298 31.47 -13.31 -15.58
CA LYS A 298 32.53 -12.30 -15.41
C LYS A 298 32.85 -11.58 -16.72
N LYS A 299 32.85 -12.28 -17.85
CA LYS A 299 33.08 -11.70 -19.18
C LYS A 299 32.05 -10.62 -19.52
N GLU A 300 30.80 -10.81 -19.11
CA GLU A 300 29.72 -9.83 -19.29
C GLU A 300 29.80 -8.63 -18.34
N LYS A 301 30.77 -8.62 -17.42
CA LYS A 301 31.03 -7.55 -16.44
C LYS A 301 29.86 -7.32 -15.48
N VAL A 302 29.09 -8.36 -15.15
CA VAL A 302 28.05 -8.30 -14.12
C VAL A 302 28.62 -8.66 -12.74
N LYS A 303 27.93 -8.28 -11.66
CA LYS A 303 28.34 -8.67 -10.31
C LYS A 303 28.06 -10.16 -10.14
N THR A 304 29.04 -10.91 -9.68
CA THR A 304 28.91 -12.35 -9.45
C THR A 304 29.36 -12.69 -8.04
N TYR A 305 28.51 -13.40 -7.30
CA TYR A 305 28.81 -13.89 -5.96
C TYR A 305 28.67 -15.40 -5.93
N THR A 306 29.67 -16.07 -5.39
CA THR A 306 29.63 -17.52 -5.13
C THR A 306 29.47 -17.73 -3.63
N PHE A 307 28.69 -18.74 -3.23
CA PHE A 307 28.52 -19.16 -1.83
C PHE A 307 28.78 -20.66 -1.71
N PRO A 308 29.18 -21.16 -0.53
CA PRO A 308 29.51 -22.57 -0.31
C PRO A 308 28.23 -23.41 -0.29
N GLY A 309 27.84 -23.87 -1.47
CA GLY A 309 26.58 -24.50 -1.80
C GLY A 309 26.73 -25.98 -2.18
N ASP A 310 27.97 -26.44 -2.35
CA ASP A 310 28.40 -27.74 -2.87
C ASP A 310 27.83 -28.09 -4.26
N GLY A 311 27.36 -27.08 -5.00
CA GLY A 311 26.65 -27.29 -6.26
C GLY A 311 25.28 -27.97 -6.08
N ASP A 312 24.70 -27.97 -4.87
CA ASP A 312 23.43 -28.64 -4.61
C ASP A 312 22.26 -27.86 -5.23
N PRO A 313 21.58 -28.39 -6.28
CA PRO A 313 20.48 -27.69 -6.94
C PRO A 313 19.26 -27.51 -6.04
N THR A 314 19.18 -28.20 -4.90
CA THR A 314 18.09 -28.02 -3.94
C THR A 314 18.21 -26.69 -3.22
N ARG A 315 19.39 -26.06 -3.11
CA ARG A 315 19.64 -24.79 -2.37
C ARG A 315 19.27 -23.51 -3.14
N LEU A 316 18.38 -23.63 -4.13
CA LEU A 316 17.94 -22.50 -4.94
C LEU A 316 17.29 -21.38 -4.11
N GLY A 317 16.58 -21.71 -3.04
CA GLY A 317 15.96 -20.72 -2.16
C GLY A 317 17.00 -19.83 -1.49
N GLU A 318 18.10 -20.41 -1.03
CA GLU A 318 19.24 -19.67 -0.47
C GLU A 318 19.90 -18.78 -1.52
N GLN A 319 20.05 -19.24 -2.77
CA GLN A 319 20.57 -18.42 -3.87
C GLN A 319 19.72 -17.18 -4.09
N VAL A 320 18.40 -17.38 -4.20
CA VAL A 320 17.44 -16.29 -4.39
C VAL A 320 17.49 -15.33 -3.20
N ARG A 321 17.46 -15.86 -1.97
CA ARG A 321 17.54 -15.07 -0.73
C ARG A 321 18.77 -14.18 -0.70
N ARG A 322 19.96 -14.77 -0.88
CA ARG A 322 21.23 -14.02 -0.91
C ARG A 322 21.27 -12.99 -2.04
N GLY A 323 20.73 -13.32 -3.20
CA GLY A 323 20.65 -12.39 -4.33
C GLY A 323 19.78 -11.17 -4.03
N ILE A 324 18.62 -11.37 -3.40
CA ILE A 324 17.76 -10.28 -2.93
C ILE A 324 18.50 -9.43 -1.88
N GLU A 325 19.20 -10.06 -0.94
CA GLU A 325 19.97 -9.38 0.11
C GLU A 325 21.16 -8.57 -0.45
N TYR A 326 21.83 -9.05 -1.50
CA TYR A 326 22.96 -8.34 -2.14
C TYR A 326 22.54 -7.28 -3.15
N ALA A 327 21.31 -7.34 -3.67
CA ALA A 327 20.77 -6.31 -4.53
C ALA A 327 20.80 -4.94 -3.84
N THR A 328 20.91 -3.87 -4.61
CA THR A 328 20.89 -2.48 -4.10
C THR A 328 19.70 -1.65 -4.61
N GLY A 329 18.95 -2.13 -5.59
CA GLY A 329 17.78 -1.46 -6.15
C GLY A 329 16.55 -1.50 -5.24
N ASP A 330 15.60 -0.61 -5.49
CA ASP A 330 14.33 -0.53 -4.75
C ASP A 330 13.36 -1.67 -5.17
N ILE A 331 13.39 -2.03 -6.46
CA ILE A 331 12.64 -3.15 -7.03
C ILE A 331 13.62 -4.25 -7.40
N ILE A 332 13.43 -5.43 -6.82
CA ILE A 332 14.29 -6.60 -7.03
C ILE A 332 13.53 -7.57 -7.90
N VAL A 333 14.15 -8.01 -8.99
CA VAL A 333 13.58 -8.97 -9.94
C VAL A 333 14.43 -10.22 -9.94
N VAL A 334 13.79 -11.38 -9.84
CA VAL A 334 14.47 -12.68 -9.90
C VAL A 334 14.08 -13.35 -11.20
N VAL A 335 15.04 -13.89 -11.94
CA VAL A 335 14.80 -14.64 -13.18
C VAL A 335 15.61 -15.93 -13.24
N SER A 336 15.01 -17.01 -13.75
CA SER A 336 15.69 -18.28 -14.02
C SER A 336 16.89 -18.13 -14.98
N PRO A 337 18.00 -18.85 -14.78
CA PRO A 337 19.22 -18.76 -15.61
C PRO A 337 19.12 -19.57 -16.93
N ASP A 338 18.09 -20.38 -17.09
CA ASP A 338 17.94 -21.40 -18.16
C ASP A 338 17.38 -20.86 -19.49
N GLY A 339 17.09 -19.56 -19.57
CA GLY A 339 16.49 -18.95 -20.74
C GLY A 339 15.01 -19.29 -20.93
N SER A 340 14.30 -19.73 -19.89
CA SER A 340 12.84 -19.93 -19.95
C SER A 340 12.04 -18.62 -20.07
N PHE A 341 12.64 -17.49 -19.68
CA PHE A 341 11.99 -16.18 -19.68
C PHE A 341 12.75 -15.18 -20.55
N ARG A 342 12.07 -14.11 -20.96
CA ARG A 342 12.65 -13.03 -21.76
C ARG A 342 12.30 -11.68 -21.16
N SER A 343 13.24 -10.76 -21.33
CA SER A 343 13.18 -9.39 -20.84
C SER A 343 12.01 -8.57 -21.41
N LYS A 344 11.40 -9.01 -22.53
CA LYS A 344 10.20 -8.38 -23.11
C LYS A 344 9.01 -8.30 -22.16
N ASP A 345 8.93 -9.21 -21.19
CA ASP A 345 7.83 -9.25 -20.21
C ASP A 345 8.17 -8.43 -18.95
N PHE A 346 9.42 -7.98 -18.78
CA PHE A 346 9.83 -7.14 -17.65
C PHE A 346 9.00 -5.86 -17.48
N PRO A 347 8.68 -5.09 -18.53
CA PRO A 347 7.78 -3.93 -18.39
C PRO A 347 6.40 -4.27 -17.83
N LYS A 348 5.92 -5.51 -18.04
CA LYS A 348 4.65 -5.96 -17.44
C LYS A 348 4.78 -6.05 -15.93
N LEU A 349 5.87 -6.64 -15.43
CA LEU A 349 6.11 -6.72 -13.98
C LEU A 349 6.11 -5.31 -13.38
N LEU A 350 6.87 -4.39 -13.99
CA LEU A 350 6.98 -3.01 -13.50
C LEU A 350 5.65 -2.25 -13.45
N GLU A 351 4.78 -2.42 -14.43
CA GLU A 351 3.49 -1.71 -14.44
C GLU A 351 2.64 -2.07 -13.22
N TYR A 352 2.61 -3.36 -12.84
CA TYR A 352 1.90 -3.82 -11.65
C TYR A 352 2.66 -3.53 -10.34
N MET A 353 3.97 -3.32 -10.37
CA MET A 353 4.71 -2.89 -9.16
C MET A 353 4.29 -1.50 -8.66
N LYS A 354 3.66 -0.67 -9.52
CA LYS A 354 3.15 0.65 -9.14
C LYS A 354 2.04 0.59 -8.09
N ASP A 355 1.24 -0.47 -8.05
CA ASP A 355 0.16 -0.62 -7.06
C ASP A 355 0.32 -1.83 -6.13
N SER A 356 1.36 -2.65 -6.35
CA SER A 356 1.56 -3.94 -5.68
C SER A 356 2.88 -4.03 -4.92
N ASP A 357 2.95 -4.95 -3.96
CA ASP A 357 4.14 -5.23 -3.14
C ASP A 357 5.03 -6.32 -3.77
N MET A 358 4.40 -7.28 -4.46
CA MET A 358 5.04 -8.33 -5.22
C MET A 358 4.24 -8.61 -6.50
N VAL A 359 4.94 -8.87 -7.60
CA VAL A 359 4.35 -9.33 -8.85
C VAL A 359 5.05 -10.60 -9.29
N ILE A 360 4.30 -11.66 -9.55
CA ILE A 360 4.83 -12.97 -9.95
C ILE A 360 4.29 -13.38 -11.32
N GLY A 361 5.15 -13.96 -12.15
CA GLY A 361 4.73 -14.55 -13.41
C GLY A 361 3.89 -15.82 -13.22
N THR A 362 3.03 -16.12 -14.18
CA THR A 362 2.42 -17.45 -14.31
C THR A 362 2.75 -18.08 -15.65
N ARG A 363 3.10 -19.37 -15.60
CA ARG A 363 3.36 -20.20 -16.79
C ARG A 363 2.13 -21.02 -17.20
N THR A 364 0.96 -20.82 -16.57
CA THR A 364 -0.24 -21.62 -16.87
C THR A 364 -1.00 -21.12 -18.11
N THR A 365 -0.76 -19.88 -18.55
CA THR A 365 -1.41 -19.27 -19.71
C THR A 365 -0.92 -19.91 -21.02
N ARG A 366 -1.71 -20.84 -21.57
CA ARG A 366 -1.34 -21.65 -22.74
C ARG A 366 -0.92 -20.83 -23.97
N GLN A 367 -1.54 -19.67 -24.19
CA GLN A 367 -1.26 -18.77 -25.32
C GLN A 367 0.15 -18.14 -25.26
N MET A 368 0.79 -18.19 -24.09
CA MET A 368 2.11 -17.60 -23.84
C MET A 368 3.21 -18.65 -23.68
N ILE A 369 2.89 -19.93 -23.90
CA ILE A 369 3.84 -21.05 -23.78
C ILE A 369 4.34 -21.42 -25.19
N GLU A 370 5.67 -21.47 -25.36
CA GLU A 370 6.30 -21.97 -26.57
C GLU A 370 5.95 -23.44 -26.81
N GLN A 371 5.69 -23.78 -28.08
CA GLN A 371 5.41 -25.16 -28.48
C GLN A 371 6.64 -26.05 -28.21
N GLY A 372 6.41 -27.20 -27.58
CA GLY A 372 7.50 -28.12 -27.21
C GLY A 372 8.24 -27.76 -25.91
N SER A 373 7.71 -26.82 -25.12
CA SER A 373 8.17 -26.60 -23.75
C SER A 373 7.82 -27.77 -22.81
N ASN A 374 8.56 -27.88 -21.72
CA ASN A 374 8.46 -29.03 -20.79
C ASN A 374 7.29 -28.95 -19.80
N LEU A 375 6.47 -27.90 -19.85
CA LEU A 375 5.37 -27.70 -18.91
C LEU A 375 4.15 -28.56 -19.32
N LYS A 376 4.26 -29.86 -19.09
CA LYS A 376 3.22 -30.84 -19.42
C LYS A 376 1.88 -30.45 -18.77
N PRO A 377 0.73 -30.79 -19.40
CA PRO A 377 -0.60 -30.44 -18.87
C PRO A 377 -0.84 -30.79 -17.41
N LEU A 378 -0.33 -31.95 -16.96
CA LEU A 378 -0.47 -32.39 -15.57
C LEU A 378 0.28 -31.49 -14.58
N TYR A 379 1.48 -31.04 -14.90
CA TYR A 379 2.26 -30.15 -14.03
C TYR A 379 1.58 -28.79 -13.85
N ARG A 380 0.97 -28.28 -14.93
CA ARG A 380 0.15 -27.05 -14.88
C ARG A 380 -1.06 -27.21 -13.96
N LEU A 381 -1.74 -28.36 -14.03
CA LEU A 381 -2.87 -28.64 -13.16
C LEU A 381 -2.43 -28.70 -11.69
N VAL A 382 -1.30 -29.32 -11.39
CA VAL A 382 -0.74 -29.36 -10.03
C VAL A 382 -0.41 -27.96 -9.52
N ASN A 383 0.27 -27.14 -10.31
CA ASN A 383 0.57 -25.74 -9.94
C ASN A 383 -0.72 -24.94 -9.68
N LEU A 384 -1.74 -25.10 -10.54
CA LEU A 384 -3.04 -24.48 -10.35
C LEU A 384 -3.67 -24.91 -9.01
N LEU A 385 -3.66 -26.22 -8.70
CA LEU A 385 -4.20 -26.73 -7.44
C LEU A 385 -3.45 -26.17 -6.22
N MET A 386 -2.12 -26.09 -6.27
CA MET A 386 -1.33 -25.50 -5.17
C MET A 386 -1.61 -24.01 -5.01
N GLY A 387 -1.72 -23.26 -6.12
CA GLY A 387 -2.11 -21.85 -6.11
C GLY A 387 -3.49 -21.65 -5.48
N LYS A 388 -4.48 -22.46 -5.87
CA LYS A 388 -5.82 -22.44 -5.28
C LYS A 388 -5.84 -22.83 -3.80
N LEU A 389 -4.94 -23.70 -3.36
CA LEU A 389 -4.83 -24.04 -1.96
C LEU A 389 -4.38 -22.84 -1.12
N VAL A 390 -3.40 -22.06 -1.61
CA VAL A 390 -3.01 -20.77 -1.00
C VAL A 390 -4.21 -19.83 -0.98
N GLU A 391 -4.98 -19.73 -2.06
CA GLU A 391 -6.18 -18.88 -2.09
C GLU A 391 -7.21 -19.26 -1.02
N VAL A 392 -7.46 -20.55 -0.82
CA VAL A 392 -8.43 -21.02 0.18
C VAL A 392 -7.98 -20.65 1.59
N PHE A 393 -6.70 -20.82 1.92
CA PHE A 393 -6.22 -20.54 3.28
C PHE A 393 -6.09 -19.06 3.63
N TRP A 394 -5.90 -18.20 2.63
CA TRP A 394 -5.84 -16.74 2.78
C TRP A 394 -6.95 -16.02 2.01
N TRP A 395 -8.14 -16.62 2.00
CA TRP A 395 -9.29 -16.14 1.22
C TRP A 395 -9.65 -14.67 1.47
N GLY A 396 -9.54 -14.21 2.72
CA GLY A 396 -9.83 -12.82 3.09
C GLY A 396 -8.90 -11.80 2.42
N GLN A 397 -7.69 -12.20 2.08
CA GLN A 397 -6.67 -11.36 1.47
C GLN A 397 -6.80 -11.35 -0.06
N GLU A 398 -7.77 -12.12 -0.58
CA GLU A 398 -8.13 -12.25 -1.99
C GLU A 398 -6.96 -12.51 -2.96
N PRO A 399 -5.96 -13.36 -2.62
CA PRO A 399 -4.93 -13.73 -3.59
C PRO A 399 -5.57 -14.44 -4.80
N ARG A 400 -4.91 -14.32 -5.95
CA ARG A 400 -5.29 -14.99 -7.21
C ARG A 400 -4.05 -15.63 -7.81
N PHE A 401 -3.85 -16.91 -7.49
CA PHE A 401 -2.70 -17.70 -7.91
C PHE A 401 -3.11 -18.91 -8.75
N THR A 402 -2.35 -19.12 -9.81
CA THR A 402 -2.40 -20.27 -10.70
C THR A 402 -1.05 -20.95 -10.84
N ASP A 403 0.04 -20.31 -10.41
CA ASP A 403 1.40 -20.86 -10.39
C ASP A 403 2.09 -20.48 -9.07
N VAL A 404 2.73 -21.45 -8.42
CA VAL A 404 3.41 -21.23 -7.13
C VAL A 404 4.93 -21.30 -7.23
N ASP A 405 5.47 -21.64 -8.40
CA ASP A 405 6.89 -21.93 -8.59
C ASP A 405 7.46 -21.22 -9.82
N CYS A 406 6.97 -20.02 -10.12
CA CYS A 406 7.46 -19.23 -11.24
C CYS A 406 8.66 -18.38 -10.83
N GLN A 407 9.83 -18.72 -11.36
CA GLN A 407 11.10 -17.99 -11.17
C GLN A 407 11.21 -16.81 -12.13
N PHE A 408 10.15 -16.03 -12.22
CA PHE A 408 10.18 -14.71 -12.82
C PHE A 408 9.20 -13.80 -12.07
N PHE A 409 9.74 -13.09 -11.08
CA PHE A 409 8.95 -12.25 -10.18
C PHE A 409 9.71 -11.00 -9.78
N SER A 410 8.98 -10.00 -9.30
CA SER A 410 9.50 -8.77 -8.75
C SER A 410 8.91 -8.50 -7.38
N VAL A 411 9.72 -7.92 -6.49
CA VAL A 411 9.31 -7.56 -5.13
C VAL A 411 9.98 -6.23 -4.75
N TRP A 412 9.27 -5.38 -4.02
CA TRP A 412 9.89 -4.21 -3.40
C TRP A 412 10.85 -4.65 -2.30
N ARG A 413 12.03 -4.03 -2.22
CA ARG A 413 12.98 -4.27 -1.14
C ARG A 413 12.34 -4.09 0.23
N GLU A 414 11.60 -3.01 0.42
CA GLU A 414 10.91 -2.72 1.69
C GLU A 414 9.93 -3.83 2.07
N SER A 415 9.14 -4.31 1.09
CA SER A 415 8.18 -5.41 1.30
C SER A 415 8.91 -6.72 1.64
N TYR A 416 10.05 -7.00 1.01
CA TYR A 416 10.88 -8.16 1.34
C TYR A 416 11.45 -8.08 2.76
N GLU A 417 12.07 -6.96 3.14
CA GLU A 417 12.67 -6.79 4.49
C GLU A 417 11.63 -6.95 5.60
N ARG A 418 10.38 -6.54 5.36
CA ARG A 418 9.28 -6.74 6.30
C ARG A 418 8.96 -8.20 6.57
N VAL A 419 9.06 -9.06 5.54
CA VAL A 419 8.72 -10.49 5.66
C VAL A 419 9.92 -11.39 5.92
N LYS A 420 11.13 -10.90 5.66
CA LYS A 420 12.39 -11.61 5.82
C LYS A 420 12.51 -12.37 7.15
N PRO A 421 12.14 -11.83 8.33
CA PRO A 421 12.27 -12.56 9.59
C PRO A 421 11.43 -13.86 9.67
N GLN A 422 10.42 -14.02 8.81
CA GLN A 422 9.55 -15.19 8.79
C GLN A 422 9.96 -16.24 7.74
N LEU A 423 10.92 -15.93 6.86
CA LEU A 423 11.37 -16.82 5.80
C LEU A 423 12.42 -17.80 6.33
N VAL A 424 12.17 -19.10 6.20
CA VAL A 424 13.05 -20.16 6.74
C VAL A 424 13.40 -21.23 5.72
N VAL A 425 12.73 -21.27 4.58
CA VAL A 425 12.94 -22.28 3.54
C VAL A 425 14.16 -21.92 2.70
N GLU A 426 15.11 -22.84 2.58
CA GLU A 426 16.35 -22.64 1.81
C GLU A 426 16.31 -23.27 0.42
N ASP A 427 15.24 -24.02 0.11
CA ASP A 427 15.10 -24.71 -1.17
C ASP A 427 14.15 -24.02 -2.16
N ARG A 428 13.88 -24.63 -3.31
CA ARG A 428 12.98 -24.08 -4.36
C ARG A 428 11.61 -23.60 -3.86
N LYS A 429 11.12 -24.12 -2.73
CA LYS A 429 9.84 -23.71 -2.12
C LYS A 429 9.91 -22.32 -1.46
N PHE A 430 11.09 -21.71 -1.36
CA PHE A 430 11.28 -20.34 -0.87
C PHE A 430 10.36 -19.34 -1.58
N ILE A 431 10.12 -19.50 -2.89
CA ILE A 431 9.24 -18.60 -3.65
C ILE A 431 7.79 -18.72 -3.13
N VAL A 432 7.33 -19.95 -2.91
CA VAL A 432 6.01 -20.22 -2.32
C VAL A 432 5.90 -19.60 -0.92
N GLU A 433 6.94 -19.77 -0.10
CA GLU A 433 7.00 -19.20 1.24
C GLU A 433 6.91 -17.67 1.19
N LEU A 434 7.72 -17.03 0.34
CA LEU A 434 7.73 -15.59 0.13
C LEU A 434 6.34 -15.09 -0.30
N MET A 435 5.70 -15.73 -1.29
CA MET A 435 4.34 -15.39 -1.71
C MET A 435 3.34 -15.47 -0.54
N ILE A 436 3.41 -16.55 0.24
CA ILE A 436 2.55 -16.77 1.40
C ILE A 436 2.77 -15.67 2.45
N ASP A 437 4.01 -15.33 2.79
CA ASP A 437 4.31 -14.33 3.82
C ASP A 437 4.01 -12.89 3.39
N ILE A 438 4.13 -12.58 2.09
CA ILE A 438 3.60 -11.31 1.52
C ILE A 438 2.09 -11.23 1.74
N VAL A 439 1.33 -12.26 1.36
CA VAL A 439 -0.13 -12.28 1.52
C VAL A 439 -0.54 -12.27 2.99
N ARG A 440 0.14 -13.04 3.85
CA ARG A 440 -0.07 -13.05 5.31
C ARG A 440 0.15 -11.68 5.94
N SER A 441 1.08 -10.90 5.41
CA SER A 441 1.39 -9.54 5.86
C SER A 441 0.42 -8.48 5.31
N HIS A 442 -0.70 -8.91 4.71
CA HIS A 442 -1.70 -8.04 4.10
C HIS A 442 -1.15 -7.14 2.98
N MET A 443 -0.07 -7.57 2.35
CA MET A 443 0.55 -6.93 1.19
C MET A 443 -0.04 -7.51 -0.09
N ARG A 444 -0.05 -6.70 -1.15
CA ARG A 444 -0.67 -7.03 -2.43
C ARG A 444 0.30 -7.81 -3.30
N CYS A 445 -0.01 -9.07 -3.55
CA CYS A 445 0.71 -9.93 -4.49
C CYS A 445 -0.16 -10.18 -5.73
N ILE A 446 0.34 -9.79 -6.91
CA ILE A 446 -0.39 -9.96 -8.18
C ILE A 446 0.32 -10.97 -9.07
N GLU A 447 -0.45 -11.89 -9.62
CA GLU A 447 0.03 -12.83 -10.64
C GLU A 447 -0.27 -12.29 -12.04
N ILE A 448 0.72 -12.34 -12.93
CA ILE A 448 0.59 -11.89 -14.33
C ILE A 448 1.08 -12.94 -15.31
N PRO A 449 0.47 -13.05 -16.51
CA PRO A 449 0.91 -14.02 -17.50
C PRO A 449 2.23 -13.59 -18.14
N VAL A 450 3.22 -14.50 -18.13
CA VAL A 450 4.55 -14.30 -18.71
C VAL A 450 4.82 -15.33 -19.81
N SER A 451 5.67 -14.96 -20.78
CA SER A 451 6.02 -15.85 -21.87
C SER A 451 7.00 -16.90 -21.38
N TYR A 452 6.69 -18.17 -21.63
CA TYR A 452 7.50 -19.30 -21.21
C TYR A 452 8.08 -20.02 -22.42
N PHE A 453 9.41 -19.97 -22.55
CA PHE A 453 10.18 -20.59 -23.62
C PHE A 453 10.76 -21.93 -23.16
N LYS A 454 11.24 -22.73 -24.11
CA LYS A 454 11.88 -24.01 -23.82
C LYS A 454 13.21 -23.79 -23.08
N PRO A 455 13.38 -24.34 -21.86
CA PRO A 455 14.62 -24.19 -21.10
C PRO A 455 15.80 -24.91 -21.76
N VAL A 456 16.99 -24.33 -21.58
CA VAL A 456 18.27 -24.96 -21.93
C VAL A 456 18.73 -25.87 -20.78
N GLY A 457 19.21 -27.07 -21.07
CA GLY A 457 19.73 -28.00 -20.03
C GLY A 457 18.64 -28.84 -19.34
N GLN A 458 17.62 -29.27 -20.08
CA GLN A 458 16.42 -29.96 -19.59
C GLN A 458 16.64 -31.00 -18.46
N VAL A 459 15.87 -30.87 -17.39
CA VAL A 459 15.57 -31.97 -16.46
C VAL A 459 14.12 -32.42 -16.71
N GLU A 460 13.91 -33.70 -17.00
CA GLU A 460 12.55 -34.25 -17.07
C GLU A 460 11.98 -34.42 -15.65
N TYR A 461 10.90 -33.72 -15.34
CA TYR A 461 10.17 -33.92 -14.09
C TYR A 461 9.50 -35.31 -14.10
N ARG A 462 9.95 -36.19 -13.21
CA ARG A 462 9.28 -37.49 -13.00
C ARG A 462 8.02 -37.28 -12.18
N LEU A 463 7.03 -38.14 -12.39
CA LEU A 463 5.75 -38.07 -11.68
C LEU A 463 5.94 -38.18 -10.16
N ARG A 464 6.89 -39.00 -9.70
CA ARG A 464 7.22 -39.18 -8.29
C ARG A 464 7.70 -37.88 -7.65
N ASP A 465 8.59 -37.16 -8.33
CA ASP A 465 9.17 -35.91 -7.83
C ASP A 465 8.08 -34.84 -7.71
N MET A 466 7.23 -34.71 -8.74
CA MET A 466 6.09 -33.80 -8.73
C MET A 466 5.12 -34.08 -7.57
N ILE A 467 4.81 -35.34 -7.27
CA ILE A 467 3.95 -35.71 -6.13
C ILE A 467 4.63 -35.36 -4.81
N SER A 468 5.92 -35.69 -4.67
CA SER A 468 6.71 -35.36 -3.48
C SER A 468 6.70 -33.85 -3.22
N ASP A 469 7.01 -33.06 -4.26
CA ASP A 469 7.02 -31.60 -4.19
C ASP A 469 5.67 -31.04 -3.76
N SER A 470 4.58 -31.56 -4.33
CA SER A 470 3.21 -31.15 -3.99
C SER A 470 2.88 -31.39 -2.52
N ILE A 471 3.30 -32.54 -1.97
CA ILE A 471 3.10 -32.86 -0.54
C ILE A 471 3.90 -31.88 0.34
N HIS A 472 5.15 -31.57 -0.03
CA HIS A 472 5.97 -30.63 0.72
C HIS A 472 5.44 -29.19 0.66
N ILE A 473 4.98 -28.74 -0.51
CA ILE A 473 4.33 -27.43 -0.68
C ILE A 473 3.05 -27.37 0.17
N MET A 474 2.23 -28.43 0.14
CA MET A 474 1.04 -28.51 0.98
C MET A 474 1.39 -28.45 2.47
N LYS A 475 2.43 -29.15 2.93
CA LYS A 475 2.92 -29.08 4.31
C LYS A 475 3.37 -27.67 4.69
N LEU A 476 4.07 -26.96 3.81
CA LEU A 476 4.48 -25.57 4.02
C LEU A 476 3.28 -24.62 4.13
N ILE A 477 2.29 -24.78 3.24
CA ILE A 477 1.04 -24.01 3.29
C ILE A 477 0.32 -24.22 4.62
N LEU A 478 0.17 -25.48 5.03
CA LEU A 478 -0.48 -25.85 6.28
C LEU A 478 0.31 -25.38 7.50
N SER A 479 1.65 -25.49 7.48
CA SER A 479 2.49 -25.02 8.58
C SER A 479 2.34 -23.52 8.76
N LYS A 480 2.46 -22.73 7.67
CA LYS A 480 2.24 -21.28 7.75
C LYS A 480 0.83 -20.99 8.27
N LYS A 481 -0.21 -21.67 7.78
CA LYS A 481 -1.59 -21.38 8.20
C LYS A 481 -1.87 -21.68 9.69
N PHE A 482 -1.46 -22.85 10.17
CA PHE A 482 -1.89 -23.38 11.47
C PHE A 482 -0.81 -23.34 12.55
N TYR A 483 0.46 -23.35 12.18
CA TYR A 483 1.58 -23.17 13.09
C TYR A 483 2.04 -21.72 12.99
N LEU A 484 1.42 -20.87 13.80
CA LEU A 484 2.10 -19.67 14.27
C LEU A 484 3.28 -20.20 15.10
N GLY A 485 4.52 -19.89 14.71
CA GLY A 485 5.67 -20.24 15.52
C GLY A 485 5.41 -19.83 16.98
N GLU A 486 5.84 -20.68 17.91
CA GLU A 486 5.79 -20.40 19.34
C GLU A 486 6.17 -18.93 19.59
N ASP A 487 5.39 -18.28 20.46
CA ASP A 487 5.70 -16.98 21.03
C ASP A 487 7.20 -16.94 21.37
N ARG A 488 7.99 -16.23 20.56
CA ARG A 488 9.35 -15.84 20.94
C ARG A 488 9.27 -14.59 21.82
N ASP A 489 8.48 -14.68 22.88
CA ASP A 489 8.63 -13.90 24.09
C ASP A 489 9.28 -14.83 25.10
N GLY A 490 10.61 -14.83 25.12
CA GLY A 490 11.39 -15.74 25.95
C GLY A 490 12.90 -15.61 25.77
N GLU A 491 13.43 -14.40 25.96
CA GLU A 491 14.60 -14.07 26.80
C GLU A 491 14.94 -12.57 26.74
#